data_AF-A0A0G1XHF5-F1
#
_entry.id   AF-A0A0G1XHF5-F1
#
_cell.length_a   1.000
_cell.length_b   1.000
_cell.length_c   1.000
_cell.angle_alpha   90.00
_cell.angle_beta   90.00
_cell.angle_gamma   90.00
#
_symmetry.space_group_name_H-M   'P 1'
#
loop_
_entity.id
_entity.type
_entity.pdbx_description
1 polymer ?
#
loop_
_entity_poly.entity_id
_entity_poly.type
_entity_poly.pdbx_seq_one_letter_code
_entity_poly.pdbx_strand_id
1 'polypeptide(L)'
;MTTEGSMGHEGPPDMKRVVIIPPPEVPEGGKEYHSPEGAQTEKHRIDNAAGLPIYELNRHFRDANRKEVASSSQQSHSYDPDNRRTESITQTLKDHPKGVSQTRETSIYNGNERDPALIRGEIEAGPDQGHKYEKRIRKAAVTRDGQTLGTLEMETTDFIAQGNNPGKPREGDQATCVKYIDAGGNFLGHRGVNEKGESYTWQAKPDVPLPPEGEWEKLAGIAA
;
A
#
# COMPACT_ATOMS: atom_id res chain seq x y z
N MET A 1 16.91 -27.45 50.69
CA MET A 1 15.82 -26.83 49.93
C MET A 1 16.45 -25.81 48.99
N THR A 2 16.59 -26.16 47.72
CA THR A 2 17.08 -25.26 46.67
C THR A 2 15.99 -25.23 45.61
N THR A 3 15.33 -24.07 45.52
CA THR A 3 14.27 -23.81 44.54
C THR A 3 14.95 -23.41 43.24
N GLU A 4 14.99 -24.32 42.26
CA GLU A 4 15.37 -23.99 40.89
C GLU A 4 14.17 -23.32 40.21
N GLY A 5 14.22 -21.99 40.09
CA GLY A 5 13.31 -21.25 39.22
C GLY A 5 13.76 -21.42 37.78
N SER A 6 13.05 -22.25 37.02
CA SER A 6 13.20 -22.29 35.56
C SER A 6 12.73 -20.96 34.99
N MET A 7 13.66 -20.09 34.59
CA MET A 7 13.33 -18.99 33.70
C MET A 7 12.92 -19.61 32.37
N GLY A 8 11.63 -19.65 32.10
CA GLY A 8 11.10 -19.94 30.77
C GLY A 8 11.63 -18.89 29.82
N HIS A 9 12.58 -19.28 28.96
CA HIS A 9 12.80 -18.55 27.72
C HIS A 9 11.55 -18.78 26.87
N GLU A 10 10.56 -17.90 27.00
CA GLU A 10 9.58 -17.71 25.93
C GLU A 10 10.39 -17.35 24.68
N GLY A 11 10.48 -18.30 23.75
CA GLY A 11 11.04 -18.03 22.43
C GLY A 11 10.31 -16.84 21.81
N PRO A 12 10.95 -16.10 20.88
CA PRO A 12 10.23 -15.07 20.14
C PRO A 12 8.97 -15.70 19.52
N PRO A 13 7.84 -14.96 19.45
CA PRO A 13 6.59 -15.48 18.90
C PRO A 13 6.84 -16.13 17.54
N ASP A 14 6.17 -17.26 17.28
CA ASP A 14 6.25 -17.98 16.00
C ASP A 14 5.81 -17.07 14.84
N MET A 15 6.78 -16.35 14.28
CA MET A 15 6.56 -15.48 13.12
C MET A 15 6.36 -16.35 11.90
N LYS A 16 5.24 -16.15 11.21
CA LYS A 16 5.00 -16.75 9.90
C LYS A 16 6.11 -16.30 8.96
N ARG A 17 6.70 -17.27 8.26
CA ARG A 17 7.62 -16.98 7.16
C ARG A 17 6.82 -16.49 5.97
N VAL A 18 7.42 -15.60 5.19
CA VAL A 18 6.85 -15.17 3.91
C VAL A 18 6.75 -16.37 2.97
N VAL A 19 5.62 -16.50 2.30
CA VAL A 19 5.37 -17.52 1.27
C VAL A 19 5.66 -16.89 -0.08
N ILE A 20 6.78 -17.23 -0.72
CA ILE A 20 7.13 -16.67 -2.03
C ILE A 20 6.13 -17.15 -3.07
N ILE A 21 5.47 -16.21 -3.76
CA ILE A 21 4.56 -16.55 -4.87
C ILE A 21 5.39 -16.68 -6.15
N PRO A 22 5.41 -17.85 -6.81
CA PRO A 22 6.16 -17.98 -8.07
C PRO A 22 5.53 -17.12 -9.16
N PRO A 23 6.30 -16.68 -10.18
CA PRO A 23 5.72 -16.06 -11.37
C PRO A 23 4.66 -16.99 -12.00
N PRO A 24 3.47 -16.47 -12.36
CA PRO A 24 2.47 -17.25 -13.08
C PRO A 24 2.92 -17.52 -14.53
N GLU A 25 2.24 -18.44 -15.21
CA GLU A 25 2.34 -18.55 -16.67
C GLU A 25 1.80 -17.27 -17.34
N VAL A 26 2.35 -16.93 -18.50
CA VAL A 26 1.85 -15.81 -19.29
C VAL A 26 0.45 -16.18 -19.82
N PRO A 27 -0.60 -15.43 -19.43
CA PRO A 27 -1.95 -15.74 -19.89
C PRO A 27 -2.07 -15.51 -21.40
N GLU A 28 -3.05 -16.15 -22.04
CA GLU A 28 -3.33 -15.94 -23.46
C GLU A 28 -3.56 -14.45 -23.77
N GLY A 29 -2.87 -13.94 -24.80
CA GLY A 29 -2.88 -12.51 -25.14
C GLY A 29 -2.08 -11.60 -24.20
N GLY A 30 -1.52 -12.14 -23.12
CA GLY A 30 -0.65 -11.45 -22.19
C GLY A 30 0.76 -11.21 -22.71
N LYS A 31 1.57 -10.54 -21.91
CA LYS A 31 2.96 -10.20 -22.25
C LYS A 31 3.88 -10.40 -21.06
N GLU A 32 5.13 -10.74 -21.35
CA GLU A 32 6.16 -10.88 -20.34
C GLU A 32 7.36 -10.00 -20.68
N TYR A 33 7.94 -9.41 -19.64
CA TYR A 33 9.05 -8.48 -19.74
C TYR A 33 10.12 -8.87 -18.75
N HIS A 34 11.36 -8.88 -19.23
CA HIS A 34 12.55 -9.11 -18.44
C HIS A 34 13.54 -7.98 -18.67
N SER A 35 14.19 -7.53 -17.60
CA SER A 35 15.39 -6.70 -17.72
C SER A 35 16.51 -7.50 -18.41
N PRO A 36 17.45 -6.82 -19.08
CA PRO A 36 18.66 -7.46 -19.58
C PRO A 36 19.42 -8.19 -18.46
N GLU A 37 20.06 -9.30 -18.83
CA GLU A 37 20.94 -10.07 -17.93
C GLU A 37 22.10 -9.19 -17.41
N GLY A 38 22.42 -9.30 -16.12
CA GLY A 38 23.49 -8.54 -15.48
C GLY A 38 23.13 -7.10 -15.08
N ALA A 39 21.86 -6.71 -15.18
CA ALA A 39 21.40 -5.41 -14.71
C ALA A 39 21.50 -5.29 -13.16
N GLN A 40 21.96 -4.13 -12.66
CA GLN A 40 21.96 -3.82 -11.22
C GLN A 40 20.56 -3.83 -10.60
N THR A 41 19.54 -3.63 -11.43
CA THR A 41 18.14 -3.85 -11.08
C THR A 41 17.56 -4.82 -12.07
N GLU A 42 17.28 -6.04 -11.61
CA GLU A 42 16.52 -7.00 -12.40
C GLU A 42 15.04 -6.73 -12.24
N LYS A 43 14.32 -6.75 -13.35
CA LYS A 43 12.88 -6.58 -13.39
C LYS A 43 12.27 -7.74 -14.16
N HIS A 44 11.28 -8.38 -13.58
CA HIS A 44 10.44 -9.36 -14.25
C HIS A 44 8.99 -8.93 -14.06
N ARG A 45 8.25 -8.78 -15.15
CA ARG A 45 6.85 -8.37 -15.13
C ARG A 45 6.05 -9.23 -16.11
N ILE A 46 4.87 -9.65 -15.67
CA ILE A 46 3.89 -10.35 -16.51
C ILE A 46 2.60 -9.54 -16.49
N ASP A 47 2.09 -9.25 -17.68
CA ASP A 47 0.83 -8.55 -17.92
C ASP A 47 -0.24 -9.52 -18.45
N ASN A 48 -1.49 -9.28 -18.07
CA ASN A 48 -2.66 -9.92 -18.68
C ASN A 48 -2.96 -9.36 -20.09
N ALA A 49 -3.98 -9.92 -20.75
CA ALA A 49 -4.39 -9.48 -22.09
C ALA A 49 -4.84 -8.01 -22.18
N ALA A 50 -5.26 -7.41 -21.07
CA ALA A 50 -5.60 -5.99 -20.98
C ALA A 50 -4.37 -5.08 -20.76
N GLY A 51 -3.16 -5.65 -20.68
CA GLY A 51 -1.93 -4.91 -20.40
C GLY A 51 -1.75 -4.53 -18.92
N LEU A 52 -2.48 -5.18 -18.01
CA LEU A 52 -2.37 -4.93 -16.57
C LEU A 52 -1.40 -5.92 -15.91
N PRO A 53 -0.53 -5.46 -15.00
CA PRO A 53 0.45 -6.32 -14.35
C PRO A 53 -0.24 -7.32 -13.42
N ILE A 54 -0.01 -8.61 -13.61
CA ILE A 54 -0.44 -9.68 -12.70
C ILE A 54 0.69 -10.15 -11.79
N TYR A 55 1.94 -9.90 -12.20
CA TYR A 55 3.14 -10.21 -11.42
C TYR A 55 4.23 -9.18 -11.72
N GLU A 56 4.90 -8.71 -10.67
CA GLU A 56 6.05 -7.82 -10.77
C GLU A 56 7.09 -8.24 -9.73
N LEU A 57 8.33 -8.40 -10.18
CA LEU A 57 9.48 -8.68 -9.33
C LEU A 57 10.57 -7.67 -9.70
N ASN A 58 11.02 -6.92 -8.70
CA ASN A 58 12.17 -6.04 -8.81
C ASN A 58 13.23 -6.53 -7.84
N ARG A 59 14.40 -6.92 -8.34
CA ARG A 59 15.56 -7.30 -7.52
C ARG A 59 16.65 -6.24 -7.64
N HIS A 60 17.23 -5.87 -6.53
CA HIS A 60 18.34 -4.91 -6.46
C HIS A 60 19.57 -5.61 -5.88
N PHE A 61 20.66 -5.61 -6.64
CA PHE A 61 21.93 -6.23 -6.24
C PHE A 61 23.02 -5.18 -6.15
N ARG A 62 23.75 -5.12 -5.04
CA ARG A 62 24.89 -4.22 -4.87
C ARG A 62 25.88 -4.70 -3.82
N ASP A 63 27.12 -4.89 -4.23
CA ASP A 63 28.23 -3.97 -3.90
C ASP A 63 29.45 -4.25 -4.84
N ALA A 64 30.66 -3.69 -4.68
CA ALA A 64 31.56 -3.93 -3.55
C ALA A 64 31.66 -2.81 -2.49
N ASN A 65 31.20 -1.57 -2.77
CA ASN A 65 31.19 -0.49 -1.75
C ASN A 65 30.15 0.65 -1.94
N ARG A 66 28.99 0.40 -2.55
CA ARG A 66 27.75 1.20 -2.29
C ARG A 66 26.53 0.28 -2.22
N LYS A 67 26.40 -0.35 -1.05
CA LYS A 67 25.98 -1.73 -0.80
C LYS A 67 24.49 -1.91 -0.42
N GLU A 68 23.84 -2.81 -1.12
CA GLU A 68 22.55 -3.48 -0.88
C GLU A 68 22.62 -4.79 -1.66
N VAL A 69 23.12 -5.88 -1.04
CA VAL A 69 23.64 -7.06 -1.78
C VAL A 69 22.56 -8.06 -2.23
N ALA A 70 21.31 -7.87 -1.83
CA ALA A 70 20.11 -8.39 -2.48
C ALA A 70 18.89 -7.94 -1.66
N SER A 71 18.05 -7.12 -2.27
CA SER A 71 16.65 -6.99 -1.86
C SER A 71 15.77 -7.25 -3.06
N SER A 72 14.56 -7.70 -2.80
CA SER A 72 13.57 -7.77 -3.86
C SER A 72 12.21 -7.37 -3.36
N SER A 73 11.51 -6.60 -4.17
CA SER A 73 10.08 -6.39 -4.03
C SER A 73 9.37 -7.28 -5.03
N GLN A 74 8.43 -8.06 -4.54
CA GLN A 74 7.54 -8.87 -5.37
C GLN A 74 6.10 -8.42 -5.15
N GLN A 75 5.34 -8.32 -6.22
CA GLN A 75 3.92 -8.00 -6.20
C GLN A 75 3.16 -8.99 -7.09
N SER A 76 1.99 -9.40 -6.64
CA SER A 76 1.08 -10.25 -7.40
C SER A 76 -0.33 -9.69 -7.29
N HIS A 77 -1.02 -9.57 -8.42
CA HIS A 77 -2.32 -8.91 -8.51
C HIS A 77 -3.35 -9.84 -9.14
N SER A 78 -4.57 -9.83 -8.60
CA SER A 78 -5.74 -10.48 -9.20
C SER A 78 -6.73 -9.44 -9.69
N TYR A 79 -7.47 -9.76 -10.75
CA TYR A 79 -8.43 -8.86 -11.38
C TYR A 79 -9.77 -9.58 -11.59
N ASP A 80 -10.86 -8.82 -11.56
CA ASP A 80 -12.17 -9.28 -11.99
C ASP A 80 -12.31 -9.20 -13.53
N PRO A 81 -13.43 -9.69 -14.12
CA PRO A 81 -13.67 -9.61 -15.56
C PRO A 81 -13.71 -8.18 -16.14
N ASP A 82 -13.98 -7.18 -15.30
CA ASP A 82 -13.98 -5.76 -15.68
C ASP A 82 -12.58 -5.13 -15.57
N ASN A 83 -11.55 -5.95 -15.34
CA ASN A 83 -10.15 -5.55 -15.17
C ASN A 83 -9.92 -4.63 -13.95
N ARG A 84 -10.76 -4.74 -12.93
CA ARG A 84 -10.57 -4.08 -11.63
C ARG A 84 -9.78 -4.99 -10.71
N ARG A 85 -8.76 -4.44 -10.05
CA ARG A 85 -7.88 -5.22 -9.17
C ARG A 85 -8.62 -5.65 -7.92
N THR A 86 -8.82 -6.94 -7.70
CA THR A 86 -9.51 -7.49 -6.53
C THR A 86 -8.57 -7.81 -5.39
N GLU A 87 -7.33 -8.17 -5.68
CA GLU A 87 -6.31 -8.49 -4.68
C GLU A 87 -4.93 -8.00 -5.11
N SER A 88 -4.13 -7.60 -4.13
CA SER A 88 -2.71 -7.30 -4.26
C SER A 88 -1.96 -7.95 -3.11
N ILE A 89 -0.95 -8.76 -3.42
CA ILE A 89 -0.01 -9.28 -2.42
C ILE A 89 1.33 -8.62 -2.69
N THR A 90 1.85 -7.88 -1.72
CA THR A 90 3.15 -7.22 -1.78
C THR A 90 4.11 -7.86 -0.79
N GLN A 91 5.30 -8.19 -1.26
CA GLN A 91 6.35 -8.82 -0.48
C GLN A 91 7.62 -7.99 -0.60
N THR A 92 8.23 -7.70 0.55
CA THR A 92 9.60 -7.21 0.60
C THR A 92 10.46 -8.34 1.11
N LEU A 93 11.38 -8.82 0.29
CA LEU A 93 12.33 -9.87 0.63
C LEU A 93 13.69 -9.23 0.79
N LYS A 94 14.30 -9.43 1.95
CA LYS A 94 15.70 -9.05 2.21
C LYS A 94 16.45 -10.32 2.56
N ASP A 95 17.66 -10.45 2.06
CA ASP A 95 18.54 -11.59 2.37
C ASP A 95 19.01 -11.64 3.84
N HIS A 96 18.55 -10.70 4.69
CA HIS A 96 18.78 -10.69 6.12
C HIS A 96 17.47 -11.02 6.88
N PRO A 97 17.49 -11.88 7.93
CA PRO A 97 16.30 -12.34 8.66
C PRO A 97 15.52 -11.25 9.44
N LYS A 98 15.87 -9.96 9.29
CA LYS A 98 15.30 -8.84 10.06
C LYS A 98 14.36 -7.93 9.25
N GLY A 99 13.99 -8.27 8.01
CA GLY A 99 13.22 -7.34 7.19
C GLY A 99 12.46 -7.96 6.03
N VAL A 100 11.89 -9.14 6.23
CA VAL A 100 10.95 -9.73 5.28
C VAL A 100 9.53 -9.40 5.74
N SER A 101 8.70 -8.84 4.87
CA SER A 101 7.29 -8.57 5.15
C SER A 101 6.42 -8.98 3.98
N GLN A 102 5.20 -9.40 4.30
CA GLN A 102 4.17 -9.71 3.32
C GLN A 102 2.88 -9.02 3.74
N THR A 103 2.29 -8.28 2.81
CA THR A 103 0.99 -7.61 2.99
C THR A 103 0.05 -8.10 1.92
N ARG A 104 -1.17 -8.45 2.30
CA ARG A 104 -2.29 -8.70 1.39
C ARG A 104 -3.28 -7.56 1.50
N GLU A 105 -3.70 -7.02 0.36
CA GLU A 105 -4.79 -6.06 0.25
C GLU A 105 -5.89 -6.62 -0.65
N THR A 106 -7.13 -6.65 -0.16
CA THR A 106 -8.32 -7.00 -0.93
C THR A 106 -9.13 -5.74 -1.20
N SER A 107 -9.47 -5.51 -2.47
CA SER A 107 -10.24 -4.34 -2.91
C SER A 107 -11.72 -4.70 -3.09
N ILE A 108 -12.59 -3.83 -2.59
CA ILE A 108 -14.05 -3.98 -2.62
C ILE A 108 -14.65 -2.76 -3.33
N TYR A 109 -15.47 -3.03 -4.33
CA TYR A 109 -16.04 -2.03 -5.24
C TYR A 109 -17.54 -1.83 -5.01
N ASN A 110 -18.03 -0.61 -5.25
CA ASN A 110 -19.46 -0.31 -5.27
C ASN A 110 -19.95 -0.24 -6.73
N GLY A 111 -20.75 -1.23 -7.14
CA GLY A 111 -21.31 -1.26 -8.50
C GLY A 111 -20.22 -1.34 -9.58
N ASN A 112 -20.27 -0.41 -10.54
CA ASN A 112 -19.37 -0.38 -11.72
C ASN A 112 -18.24 0.65 -11.58
N GLU A 113 -17.96 1.13 -10.37
CA GLU A 113 -16.85 2.06 -10.13
C GLU A 113 -15.51 1.39 -10.44
N ARG A 114 -14.57 2.17 -11.02
CA ARG A 114 -13.21 1.72 -11.33
C ARG A 114 -12.29 1.75 -10.12
N ASP A 115 -12.55 2.65 -9.18
CA ASP A 115 -11.79 2.78 -7.94
C ASP A 115 -12.47 1.99 -6.82
N PRO A 116 -11.70 1.34 -5.93
CA PRO A 116 -12.28 0.62 -4.81
C PRO A 116 -12.87 1.60 -3.78
N ALA A 117 -14.03 1.25 -3.23
CA ALA A 117 -14.63 1.98 -2.12
C ALA A 117 -13.98 1.60 -0.78
N LEU A 118 -13.50 0.36 -0.67
CA LEU A 118 -12.87 -0.19 0.53
C LEU A 118 -11.68 -1.07 0.14
N ILE A 119 -10.58 -0.93 0.87
CA ILE A 119 -9.44 -1.86 0.81
C ILE A 119 -9.24 -2.45 2.20
N ARG A 120 -9.21 -3.78 2.30
CA ARG A 120 -8.86 -4.50 3.52
C ARG A 120 -7.43 -4.97 3.44
N GLY A 121 -6.60 -4.56 4.39
CA GLY A 121 -5.19 -4.93 4.45
C GLY A 121 -4.87 -5.81 5.65
N GLU A 122 -3.98 -6.78 5.46
CA GLU A 122 -3.38 -7.59 6.51
C GLU A 122 -1.88 -7.75 6.26
N ILE A 123 -1.07 -7.56 7.30
CA ILE A 123 0.33 -7.94 7.30
C ILE A 123 0.41 -9.42 7.71
N GLU A 124 0.64 -10.29 6.73
CA GLU A 124 0.56 -11.76 6.90
C GLU A 124 1.83 -12.37 7.52
N ALA A 125 2.97 -11.69 7.36
CA ALA A 125 4.27 -12.15 7.84
C ALA A 125 5.25 -10.99 8.08
N GLY A 126 6.22 -11.23 8.95
CA GLY A 126 7.24 -10.26 9.37
C GLY A 126 6.99 -9.67 10.76
N PRO A 127 7.76 -8.65 11.16
CA PRO A 127 7.70 -8.08 12.52
C PRO A 127 6.34 -7.50 12.89
N ASP A 128 5.61 -7.00 11.89
CA ASP A 128 4.30 -6.37 12.05
C ASP A 128 3.13 -7.35 11.80
N GLN A 129 3.41 -8.66 11.71
CA GLN A 129 2.42 -9.70 11.40
C GLN A 129 1.18 -9.58 12.28
N GLY A 130 0.01 -9.80 11.68
CA GLY A 130 -1.29 -9.77 12.33
C GLY A 130 -1.92 -8.38 12.38
N HIS A 131 -1.18 -7.34 11.98
CA HIS A 131 -1.74 -6.00 11.85
C HIS A 131 -2.74 -5.94 10.69
N LYS A 132 -3.92 -5.39 10.95
CA LYS A 132 -5.00 -5.32 9.96
C LYS A 132 -5.59 -3.91 9.91
N TYR A 133 -6.01 -3.50 8.73
CA TYR A 133 -6.60 -2.18 8.50
C TYR A 133 -7.68 -2.20 7.42
N GLU A 134 -8.58 -1.23 7.48
CA GLU A 134 -9.59 -0.95 6.47
C GLU A 134 -9.42 0.49 5.96
N LYS A 135 -9.17 0.65 4.66
CA LYS A 135 -9.12 1.96 3.99
C LYS A 135 -10.43 2.20 3.27
N ARG A 136 -11.20 3.21 3.70
CA ARG A 136 -12.36 3.72 2.96
C ARG A 136 -11.93 4.86 2.08
N ILE A 137 -12.24 4.76 0.79
CA ILE A 137 -11.86 5.76 -0.21
C ILE A 137 -13.13 6.43 -0.72
N ARG A 138 -13.13 7.76 -0.74
CA ARG A 138 -14.22 8.58 -1.27
C ARG A 138 -13.63 9.59 -2.25
N LYS A 139 -14.17 9.62 -3.45
CA LYS A 139 -13.83 10.62 -4.45
C LYS A 139 -15.02 11.54 -4.67
N ALA A 140 -14.73 12.84 -4.77
CA ALA A 140 -15.76 13.82 -5.08
C ALA A 140 -15.20 14.92 -5.97
N ALA A 141 -15.96 15.27 -7.00
CA ALA A 141 -15.68 16.44 -7.80
C ALA A 141 -15.87 17.70 -6.95
N VAL A 142 -14.93 18.63 -7.06
CA VAL A 142 -15.02 19.94 -6.42
C VAL A 142 -15.53 20.92 -7.45
N THR A 143 -16.72 21.46 -7.22
CA THR A 143 -17.33 22.43 -8.13
C THR A 143 -17.64 23.75 -7.42
N ARG A 144 -17.43 24.86 -8.12
CA ARG A 144 -17.83 26.20 -7.68
C ARG A 144 -18.46 26.94 -8.86
N ASP A 145 -19.65 27.51 -8.65
CA ASP A 145 -20.35 28.30 -9.66
C ASP A 145 -20.50 27.59 -11.03
N GLY A 146 -20.69 26.26 -11.00
CA GLY A 146 -20.83 25.43 -12.21
C GLY A 146 -19.51 25.04 -12.88
N GLN A 147 -18.36 25.44 -12.35
CA GLN A 147 -17.04 25.04 -12.84
C GLN A 147 -16.41 23.97 -11.95
N THR A 148 -15.87 22.92 -12.56
CA THR A 148 -15.06 21.92 -11.87
C THR A 148 -13.68 22.49 -11.58
N LEU A 149 -13.34 22.63 -10.30
CA LEU A 149 -12.03 23.06 -9.83
C LEU A 149 -11.04 21.89 -9.78
N GLY A 150 -11.54 20.68 -9.52
CA GLY A 150 -10.72 19.49 -9.37
C GLY A 150 -11.49 18.33 -8.74
N THR A 151 -10.75 17.39 -8.18
CA THR A 151 -11.26 16.23 -7.44
C THR A 151 -10.56 16.12 -6.10
N LEU A 152 -11.33 15.80 -5.06
CA LEU A 152 -10.80 15.30 -3.80
C LEU A 152 -10.87 13.78 -3.76
N GLU A 153 -9.81 13.17 -3.25
CA GLU A 153 -9.81 11.77 -2.82
C GLU A 153 -9.50 11.73 -1.32
N MET A 154 -10.49 11.37 -0.52
CA MET A 154 -10.35 11.16 0.91
C MET A 154 -10.17 9.67 1.19
N GLU A 155 -9.13 9.34 1.94
CA GLU A 155 -8.82 8.00 2.45
C GLU A 155 -8.91 8.04 3.98
N THR A 156 -9.76 7.21 4.55
CA THR A 156 -9.79 6.96 6.00
C THR A 156 -9.30 5.55 6.25
N THR A 157 -8.23 5.40 7.04
CA THR A 157 -7.71 4.11 7.47
C THR A 157 -8.13 3.84 8.91
N ASP A 158 -8.95 2.82 9.13
CA ASP A 158 -9.18 2.28 10.47
C ASP A 158 -8.22 1.12 10.72
N PHE A 159 -7.54 1.13 11.86
CA PHE A 159 -6.73 0.01 12.30
C PHE A 159 -7.62 -0.95 13.10
N ILE A 160 -7.88 -2.13 12.54
CA ILE A 160 -8.85 -3.09 13.09
C ILE A 160 -8.19 -4.22 13.91
N ALA A 161 -6.85 -4.32 13.87
CA ALA A 161 -6.09 -5.18 14.77
C ALA A 161 -4.63 -4.69 14.85
N GLN A 162 -4.05 -4.66 16.06
CA GLN A 162 -2.61 -4.49 16.22
C GLN A 162 -1.91 -5.84 16.03
N GLY A 163 -0.87 -5.86 15.20
CA GLY A 163 -0.04 -7.05 15.02
C GLY A 163 0.97 -7.25 16.15
N ASN A 164 1.99 -8.05 15.88
CA ASN A 164 3.05 -8.39 16.83
C ASN A 164 3.94 -7.21 17.24
N ASN A 165 3.91 -6.09 16.49
CA ASN A 165 4.71 -4.91 16.79
C ASN A 165 3.90 -3.88 17.59
N PRO A 166 4.19 -3.67 18.89
CA PRO A 166 3.45 -2.72 19.73
C PRO A 166 3.69 -1.25 19.35
N GLY A 167 4.68 -0.97 18.51
CA GLY A 167 4.95 0.37 17.96
C GLY A 167 4.07 0.74 16.76
N LYS A 168 3.25 -0.20 16.25
CA LYS A 168 2.25 0.07 15.21
C LYS A 168 0.97 0.67 15.81
N PRO A 169 0.13 1.31 14.98
CA PRO A 169 -1.19 1.76 15.41
C PRO A 169 -1.98 0.64 16.10
N ARG A 170 -2.72 0.99 17.15
CA ARG A 170 -3.56 0.09 17.92
C ARG A 170 -4.88 -0.16 17.21
N GLU A 171 -5.55 -1.24 17.60
CA GLU A 171 -6.93 -1.43 17.23
C GLU A 171 -7.78 -0.25 17.73
N GLY A 172 -8.59 0.31 16.83
CA GLY A 172 -9.41 1.49 17.07
C GLY A 172 -8.73 2.83 16.72
N ASP A 173 -7.42 2.84 16.47
CA ASP A 173 -6.76 4.03 15.93
C ASP A 173 -7.28 4.32 14.50
N GLN A 174 -7.25 5.59 14.09
CA GLN A 174 -7.68 6.02 12.76
C GLN A 174 -6.71 7.05 12.19
N ALA A 175 -6.47 6.98 10.89
CA ALA A 175 -5.76 8.00 10.13
C ALA A 175 -6.62 8.48 8.95
N THR A 176 -6.45 9.74 8.56
CA THR A 176 -7.13 10.34 7.39
C THR A 176 -6.12 11.00 6.47
N CYS A 177 -6.39 10.94 5.17
CA CYS A 177 -5.60 11.62 4.13
C CYS A 177 -6.55 12.16 3.06
N VAL A 178 -6.43 13.44 2.74
CA VAL A 178 -7.16 14.11 1.66
C VAL A 178 -6.16 14.51 0.58
N LYS A 179 -6.31 13.92 -0.60
CA LYS A 179 -5.52 14.20 -1.80
C LYS A 179 -6.25 15.22 -2.67
N TYR A 180 -5.54 16.24 -3.11
CA TYR A 180 -6.06 17.31 -3.95
C TYR A 180 -5.56 17.13 -5.38
N ILE A 181 -6.49 17.06 -6.33
CA ILE A 181 -6.22 16.85 -7.76
C ILE A 181 -6.89 18.00 -8.51
N ASP A 182 -6.15 18.69 -9.37
CA ASP A 182 -6.73 19.79 -10.16
C ASP A 182 -7.69 19.28 -11.27
N ALA A 183 -8.38 20.21 -11.93
CA ALA A 183 -9.29 19.89 -13.05
C ALA A 183 -8.59 19.21 -14.25
N GLY A 184 -7.27 19.36 -14.38
CA GLY A 184 -6.45 18.68 -15.39
C GLY A 184 -6.02 17.27 -14.99
N GLY A 185 -6.37 16.82 -13.78
CA GLY A 185 -5.97 15.52 -13.24
C GLY A 185 -4.58 15.53 -12.59
N ASN A 186 -3.94 16.68 -12.41
CA ASN A 186 -2.64 16.76 -11.77
C ASN A 186 -2.76 16.71 -10.25
N PHE A 187 -1.94 15.87 -9.62
CA PHE A 187 -1.84 15.82 -8.18
C PHE A 187 -1.15 17.09 -7.64
N LEU A 188 -1.84 17.81 -6.75
CA LEU A 188 -1.35 19.03 -6.12
C LEU A 188 -0.65 18.73 -4.79
N GLY A 189 -1.06 17.67 -4.10
CA GLY A 189 -0.53 17.26 -2.80
C GLY A 189 -1.64 16.72 -1.89
N HIS A 190 -1.33 16.59 -0.60
CA HIS A 190 -2.27 16.05 0.37
C HIS A 190 -2.15 16.71 1.75
N ARG A 191 -3.23 16.60 2.53
CA ARG A 191 -3.26 16.85 3.98
C ARG A 191 -3.79 15.62 4.69
N GLY A 192 -3.46 15.46 5.95
CA GLY A 192 -4.03 14.36 6.72
C GLY A 192 -3.76 14.47 8.20
N VAL A 193 -4.34 13.54 8.94
CA VAL A 193 -4.12 13.33 10.36
C VAL A 193 -3.67 11.88 10.52
N ASN A 194 -2.53 11.65 11.16
CA ASN A 194 -2.02 10.30 11.37
C ASN A 194 -2.77 9.59 12.53
N GLU A 195 -2.40 8.34 12.81
CA GLU A 195 -3.00 7.51 13.86
C GLU A 195 -2.90 8.12 15.28
N LYS A 196 -1.99 9.09 15.47
CA LYS A 196 -1.74 9.77 16.74
C LYS A 196 -2.49 11.09 16.87
N GLY A 197 -3.26 11.47 15.85
CA GLY A 197 -3.92 12.77 15.79
C GLY A 197 -3.02 13.92 15.32
N GLU A 198 -1.84 13.62 14.77
CA GLU A 198 -0.90 14.65 14.30
C GLU A 198 -1.19 15.02 12.84
N SER A 199 -1.40 16.30 12.58
CA SER A 199 -1.63 16.81 11.22
C SER A 199 -0.33 16.83 10.41
N TYR A 200 -0.43 16.48 9.13
CA TYR A 200 0.66 16.59 8.16
C TYR A 200 0.17 17.15 6.83
N THR A 201 1.11 17.69 6.05
CA THR A 201 0.83 18.25 4.72
C THR A 201 2.03 18.02 3.82
N TRP A 202 1.75 17.68 2.57
CA TRP A 202 2.76 17.58 1.53
C TRP A 202 2.25 18.20 0.23
N GLN A 203 3.12 18.87 -0.51
CA GLN A 203 2.80 19.54 -1.76
C GLN A 203 3.64 18.94 -2.89
N ALA A 204 3.00 18.66 -4.03
CA ALA A 204 3.69 18.12 -5.20
C ALA A 204 4.64 19.14 -5.82
N LYS A 205 4.26 20.42 -5.75
CA LYS A 205 5.01 21.55 -6.28
C LYS A 205 4.99 22.67 -5.23
N PRO A 206 6.15 23.12 -4.72
CA PRO A 206 6.20 24.16 -3.69
C PRO A 206 5.56 25.49 -4.11
N ASP A 207 5.50 25.76 -5.42
CA ASP A 207 4.95 26.98 -6.02
C ASP A 207 3.45 26.89 -6.32
N VAL A 208 2.84 25.70 -6.23
CA VAL A 208 1.40 25.51 -6.41
C VAL A 208 0.78 25.24 -5.04
N PRO A 209 0.20 26.25 -4.37
CA PRO A 209 -0.35 26.05 -3.05
C PRO A 209 -1.54 25.08 -3.10
N LEU A 210 -1.66 24.26 -2.05
CA LEU A 210 -2.90 23.51 -1.84
C LEU A 210 -4.06 24.46 -1.59
N PRO A 211 -5.29 24.07 -1.97
CA PRO A 211 -6.50 24.79 -1.57
C PRO A 211 -6.52 25.04 -0.06
N PRO A 212 -7.10 26.14 0.44
CA PRO A 212 -7.29 26.35 1.87
C PRO A 212 -7.93 25.14 2.55
N GLU A 213 -7.50 24.86 3.79
CA GLU A 213 -7.98 23.71 4.55
C GLU A 213 -9.50 23.76 4.75
N GLY A 214 -10.19 22.66 4.45
CA GLY A 214 -11.64 22.52 4.59
C GLY A 214 -12.47 23.17 3.49
N GLU A 215 -11.87 23.98 2.61
CA GLU A 215 -12.62 24.67 1.55
C GLU A 215 -13.14 23.69 0.49
N TRP A 216 -12.24 22.87 -0.05
CA TRP A 216 -12.60 21.90 -1.08
C TRP A 216 -13.45 20.76 -0.52
N GLU A 217 -13.20 20.36 0.72
CA GLU A 217 -13.95 19.34 1.44
C GLU A 217 -15.41 19.77 1.58
N LYS A 218 -15.63 21.03 1.97
CA LYS A 218 -16.96 21.62 2.04
C LYS A 218 -17.65 21.71 0.68
N LEU A 219 -16.94 22.13 -0.36
CA LEU A 219 -17.49 22.18 -1.72
C LEU A 219 -17.82 20.78 -2.28
N ALA A 220 -17.02 19.79 -1.92
CA ALA A 220 -17.21 18.40 -2.30
C ALA A 220 -18.32 17.69 -1.51
N GLY A 221 -18.88 18.34 -0.48
CA GLY A 221 -19.85 17.72 0.43
C GLY A 221 -19.25 16.58 1.27
N ILE A 222 -17.92 16.53 1.41
CA ILE A 222 -17.22 15.58 2.26
C ILE A 222 -16.99 16.30 3.59
N ALA A 223 -17.68 15.87 4.65
CA ALA A 223 -17.37 16.36 5.99
C ALA A 223 -15.91 16.02 6.35
N ALA A 224 -15.19 17.02 6.88
CA ALA A 224 -13.87 16.82 7.47
C ALA A 224 -13.96 15.95 8.73
#